data_AF-A0A2G5U972-F1
#
_entry.id   AF-A0A2G5U972-F1
#
_cell.length_a   1.000
_cell.length_b   1.000
_cell.length_c   1.000
_cell.angle_alpha   90.00
_cell.angle_beta   90.00
_cell.angle_gamma   90.00
#
_symmetry.space_group_name_H-M   'P 1'
#
loop_
_entity.id
_entity.type
_entity.pdbx_description
1 polymer ?
#
loop_
_entity_poly.entity_id
_entity_poly.type
_entity_poly.pdbx_seq_one_letter_code
_entity_poly.pdbx_strand_id
1 'polypeptide(L)'
;MGSCASCILLGINRCCDVNQHLRIRTIFLGRKMYITISIPILYTIYSTFFTKPIIFNSNYMSWFFNPMLPGHEATDYINIAHTINNCVVSGATTAIYAYLCILLFAKSKHFRSESISKTQTQIFFQSVLICSFNAIAAYIYVYMQFFYSPPSVVLIGQLAWQCAHGSVCLIYITMNKTVRRGVIDLVVPRVIRDKARIGTNRAANIARPILSVIGMEPKVGGTTRTGTSSGTVF
;
A
#
# COMPACT_ATOMS: atom_id res chain seq x y z
N MET A 1 9.97 0.07 9.81
CA MET A 1 10.97 -0.65 8.96
C MET A 1 10.27 -1.36 7.80
N GLY A 2 9.43 -2.38 8.03
CA GLY A 2 8.72 -3.09 6.94
C GLY A 2 7.86 -2.21 6.01
N SER A 3 7.11 -1.24 6.56
CA SER A 3 6.34 -0.27 5.76
C SER A 3 7.22 0.54 4.80
N CYS A 4 8.42 0.92 5.24
CA CYS A 4 9.37 1.68 4.43
C CYS A 4 9.94 0.83 3.28
N ALA A 5 10.24 -0.44 3.53
CA ALA A 5 10.64 -1.38 2.48
C ALA A 5 9.53 -1.56 1.44
N SER A 6 8.26 -1.68 1.87
CA SER A 6 7.11 -1.71 0.96
C SER A 6 6.98 -0.44 0.12
N CYS A 7 7.24 0.75 0.70
CA CYS A 7 7.25 2.01 -0.03
C CYS A 7 8.35 2.07 -1.09
N ILE A 8 9.57 1.62 -0.76
CA ILE A 8 10.67 1.55 -1.74
C ILE A 8 10.30 0.62 -2.89
N LEU A 9 9.81 -0.58 -2.60
CA LEU A 9 9.38 -1.55 -3.61
C LEU A 9 8.25 -0.99 -4.49
N LEU A 10 7.29 -0.29 -3.89
CA LEU A 10 6.23 0.40 -4.62
C LEU A 10 6.80 1.47 -5.55
N GLY A 11 7.74 2.30 -5.08
CA GLY A 11 8.42 3.32 -5.89
C GLY A 11 9.15 2.70 -7.09
N ILE A 12 9.91 1.63 -6.88
CA ILE A 12 10.60 0.89 -7.96
C ILE A 12 9.57 0.31 -8.94
N ASN A 13 8.46 -0.25 -8.45
CA ASN A 13 7.40 -0.74 -9.32
C ASN A 13 6.86 0.38 -10.22
N ARG A 14 6.70 1.60 -9.71
CA ARG A 14 6.28 2.75 -10.53
C ARG A 14 7.33 3.17 -11.55
N CYS A 15 8.61 3.09 -11.22
CA CYS A 15 9.67 3.28 -12.22
C CYS A 15 9.54 2.27 -13.38
N CYS A 16 9.22 1.01 -13.07
CA CYS A 16 9.04 -0.05 -14.06
C CYS A 16 7.79 0.14 -14.93
N ASP A 17 6.71 0.69 -14.37
CA ASP A 17 5.49 0.99 -15.13
C ASP A 17 5.73 2.10 -16.16
N VAL A 18 6.50 3.12 -15.79
CA VAL A 18 6.84 4.26 -16.67
C VAL A 18 7.90 3.87 -17.69
N ASN A 19 8.92 3.12 -17.26
CA ASN A 19 10.01 2.61 -18.10
C ASN A 19 9.99 1.08 -18.17
N GLN A 20 9.29 0.55 -19.16
CA GLN A 20 9.07 -0.89 -19.34
C GLN A 20 10.34 -1.69 -19.70
N HIS A 21 11.42 -1.02 -20.10
CA HIS A 21 12.70 -1.63 -20.49
C HIS A 21 13.59 -1.99 -19.29
N LEU A 22 13.21 -1.59 -18.07
CA LEU A 22 13.97 -1.91 -16.87
C LEU A 22 13.95 -3.41 -16.57
N ARG A 23 15.13 -4.05 -16.50
CA ARG A 23 15.26 -5.48 -16.17
C ARG A 23 14.65 -5.86 -14.82
N ILE A 24 14.68 -4.92 -13.86
CA ILE A 24 14.13 -5.12 -12.50
C ILE A 24 12.61 -5.35 -12.52
N ARG A 25 11.90 -4.96 -13.58
CA ARG A 25 10.47 -5.24 -13.77
C ARG A 25 10.12 -6.72 -13.61
N THR A 26 11.06 -7.61 -13.94
CA THR A 26 10.88 -9.07 -13.84
C THR A 26 10.49 -9.54 -12.43
N ILE A 27 10.92 -8.83 -11.37
CA ILE A 27 10.58 -9.22 -9.99
C ILE A 27 9.11 -8.95 -9.65
N PHE A 28 8.49 -7.98 -10.33
CA PHE A 28 7.09 -7.59 -10.12
C PHE A 28 6.10 -8.36 -11.00
N LEU A 29 6.56 -9.32 -11.80
CA LEU A 29 5.73 -10.06 -12.75
C LEU A 29 5.46 -11.51 -12.30
N GLY A 30 4.21 -11.93 -12.42
CA GLY A 30 3.77 -13.31 -12.17
C GLY A 30 4.07 -13.78 -10.75
N ARG A 31 4.53 -15.03 -10.61
CA ARG A 31 4.78 -15.67 -9.30
C ARG A 31 5.93 -15.01 -8.51
N LYS A 32 6.82 -14.26 -9.17
CA LYS A 32 7.95 -13.57 -8.51
C LYS A 32 7.50 -12.43 -7.59
N MET A 33 6.32 -11.85 -7.86
CA MET A 33 5.73 -10.81 -7.00
C MET A 33 5.51 -11.29 -5.56
N TYR A 34 5.15 -12.57 -5.36
CA TYR A 34 5.00 -13.14 -4.02
C TYR A 34 6.32 -13.13 -3.24
N ILE A 35 7.44 -13.37 -3.93
CA ILE A 35 8.77 -13.27 -3.35
C ILE A 35 9.06 -11.81 -2.99
N THR A 36 8.77 -10.87 -3.89
CA THR A 36 8.95 -9.43 -3.60
C THR A 36 8.13 -8.95 -2.41
N ILE A 37 6.89 -9.42 -2.23
CA ILE A 37 6.05 -9.09 -1.06
C ILE A 37 6.55 -9.78 0.22
N SER A 38 7.18 -10.95 0.12
CA SER A 38 7.75 -11.62 1.30
C SER A 38 8.88 -10.82 1.95
N ILE A 39 9.64 -10.02 1.18
CA ILE A 39 10.75 -9.21 1.68
C ILE A 39 10.32 -8.24 2.81
N PRO A 40 9.34 -7.33 2.63
CA PRO A 40 8.91 -6.44 3.70
C PRO A 40 8.26 -7.18 4.89
N ILE A 41 7.65 -8.35 4.65
CA ILE A 41 7.08 -9.19 5.71
C ILE A 41 8.21 -9.75 6.60
N LEU A 42 9.20 -10.40 5.98
CA LEU A 42 10.37 -10.94 6.69
C LEU A 42 11.15 -9.82 7.39
N TYR A 43 11.26 -8.65 6.76
CA TYR A 43 11.90 -7.50 7.38
C TYR A 43 11.14 -6.98 8.60
N THR A 44 9.80 -7.02 8.57
CA THR A 44 8.96 -6.71 9.73
C THR A 44 9.20 -7.70 10.86
N ILE A 45 9.20 -9.01 10.56
CA ILE A 45 9.47 -10.06 11.54
C ILE A 45 10.85 -9.84 12.18
N TYR A 46 11.87 -9.58 11.37
CA TYR A 46 13.21 -9.24 11.86
C TYR A 46 13.17 -8.04 12.83
N SER A 47 12.55 -6.94 12.42
CA SER A 47 12.45 -5.74 13.25
C SER A 47 11.72 -5.98 14.57
N THR A 48 10.64 -6.77 14.56
CA THR A 48 9.85 -7.03 15.76
C THR A 48 10.59 -7.87 16.80
N PHE A 49 11.32 -8.91 16.38
CA PHE A 49 11.94 -9.86 17.31
C PHE A 49 13.41 -9.59 17.60
N PHE A 50 14.14 -8.93 16.69
CA PHE A 50 15.60 -8.83 16.77
C PHE A 50 16.11 -7.39 16.93
N THR A 51 15.23 -6.39 17.04
CA THR A 51 15.63 -4.99 17.25
C THR A 51 14.99 -4.41 18.50
N LYS A 52 15.66 -3.43 19.12
CA LYS A 52 15.17 -2.79 20.35
C LYS A 52 13.88 -2.01 20.05
N PRO A 53 12.78 -2.28 20.77
CA PRO A 53 11.51 -1.62 20.50
C PRO A 53 11.57 -0.15 20.90
N ILE A 54 10.68 0.63 20.30
CA ILE A 54 10.41 1.99 20.74
C ILE A 54 9.43 1.90 21.91
N ILE A 55 9.73 2.55 23.03
CA ILE A 55 8.90 2.53 24.23
C ILE A 55 8.23 3.88 24.39
N PHE A 56 6.95 3.85 24.74
CA PHE A 56 6.19 5.07 25.00
C PHE A 56 6.62 5.69 26.32
N ASN A 57 7.00 6.97 26.30
CA ASN A 57 7.29 7.75 27.50
C ASN A 57 6.12 8.73 27.76
N SER A 58 5.49 8.60 28.92
CA SER A 58 4.32 9.40 29.32
C SER A 58 4.65 10.87 29.57
N ASN A 59 5.85 11.19 30.05
CA ASN A 59 6.26 12.57 30.37
C ASN A 59 6.35 13.45 29.11
N TYR A 60 6.68 12.83 27.98
CA TYR A 60 6.80 13.49 26.68
C TYR A 60 5.68 13.10 25.71
N MET A 61 4.72 12.27 26.16
CA MET A 61 3.60 11.73 25.37
C MET A 61 4.02 11.20 23.99
N SER A 62 5.19 10.57 23.91
CA SER A 62 5.82 10.24 22.63
C SER A 62 6.63 8.94 22.74
N TRP A 63 6.90 8.35 21.59
CA TRP A 63 7.61 7.09 21.44
C TRP A 63 9.10 7.37 21.24
N PHE A 64 9.94 6.85 22.14
CA PHE A 64 11.39 7.03 22.09
C PHE A 64 12.13 5.70 22.16
N PHE A 65 13.32 5.67 21.58
CA PHE A 65 14.24 4.55 21.79
C PHE A 65 14.69 4.50 23.24
N ASN A 66 15.18 5.61 23.78
CA ASN A 66 15.47 5.73 25.20
C ASN A 66 14.20 6.14 25.98
N PRO A 67 13.60 5.25 26.79
CA PRO A 67 12.45 5.58 27.63
C PRO A 67 12.80 6.47 28.83
N MET A 68 14.06 6.84 29.03
CA MET A 68 14.55 7.67 30.14
C MET A 68 14.21 7.07 31.51
N LEU A 69 14.46 5.75 31.64
CA LEU A 69 14.23 5.02 32.89
C LEU A 69 15.34 5.36 33.91
N PRO A 70 15.00 5.47 35.22
CA PRO A 70 16.00 5.71 36.26
C PRO A 70 17.07 4.60 36.29
N GLY A 71 18.34 4.97 36.37
CA GLY A 71 19.46 4.03 36.49
C GLY A 71 19.91 3.36 35.19
N HIS A 72 19.37 3.74 34.03
CA HIS A 72 19.79 3.25 32.73
C HIS A 72 20.34 4.38 31.84
N GLU A 73 21.39 4.10 31.08
CA GLU A 73 21.96 5.07 30.16
C GLU A 73 21.21 5.09 28.82
N ALA A 74 21.28 6.23 28.12
CA ALA A 74 20.68 6.37 26.79
C ALA A 74 21.29 5.42 25.74
N THR A 75 22.55 5.04 25.95
CA THR A 75 23.34 4.14 25.10
C THR A 75 22.77 2.73 25.05
N ASP A 76 22.15 2.26 26.14
CA ASP A 76 21.53 0.93 26.23
C ASP A 76 20.40 0.74 25.22
N TYR A 77 19.76 1.83 24.80
CA TYR A 77 18.56 1.79 23.97
C TYR A 77 18.79 2.14 22.50
N ILE A 78 20.03 2.39 22.09
CA ILE A 78 20.34 2.72 20.69
C ILE A 78 19.95 1.55 19.78
N ASN A 79 19.12 1.84 18.77
CA ASN A 79 18.72 0.89 17.74
C ASN A 79 19.40 1.24 16.40
N ILE A 80 20.58 0.68 16.19
CA ILE A 80 21.39 0.88 14.99
C ILE A 80 20.63 0.43 13.72
N ALA A 81 19.87 -0.66 13.80
CA ALA A 81 19.12 -1.18 12.66
C ALA A 81 18.05 -0.18 12.18
N HIS A 82 17.37 0.49 13.11
CA HIS A 82 16.42 1.54 12.78
C HIS A 82 17.09 2.78 12.17
N THR A 83 18.24 3.20 12.73
CA THR A 83 19.04 4.30 12.17
C THR A 83 19.44 4.01 10.73
N ILE A 84 20.01 2.82 10.45
CA ILE A 84 20.38 2.39 9.11
C ILE A 84 19.15 2.38 8.19
N ASN A 85 18.02 1.82 8.65
CA ASN A 85 16.77 1.82 7.87
C ASN A 85 16.37 3.23 7.46
N ASN A 86 16.36 4.20 8.38
CA ASN A 86 15.92 5.55 8.05
C ASN A 86 16.87 6.26 7.08
N CYS A 87 18.19 6.06 7.22
CA CYS A 87 19.17 6.57 6.27
C CYS A 87 18.98 5.96 4.87
N VAL A 88 18.85 4.63 4.79
CA VAL A 88 18.63 3.91 3.52
C VAL A 88 17.32 4.34 2.88
N VAL A 89 16.23 4.44 3.65
CA VAL A 89 14.92 4.85 3.16
C VAL A 89 14.96 6.28 2.64
N SER A 90 15.56 7.20 3.39
CA SER A 90 15.74 8.60 2.98
C SER A 90 16.51 8.69 1.64
N GLY A 91 17.67 8.03 1.53
CA GLY A 91 18.47 8.04 0.31
C GLY A 91 17.78 7.36 -0.88
N ALA A 92 17.23 6.16 -0.67
CA ALA A 92 16.61 5.37 -1.73
C ALA A 92 15.33 6.03 -2.26
N THR A 93 14.46 6.54 -1.38
CA THR A 93 13.23 7.23 -1.81
C THR A 93 13.55 8.48 -2.62
N THR A 94 14.51 9.30 -2.18
CA THR A 94 14.96 10.48 -2.93
C THR A 94 15.54 10.13 -4.29
N ALA A 95 16.38 9.10 -4.39
CA ALA A 95 16.92 8.65 -5.67
C ALA A 95 15.81 8.15 -6.62
N ILE A 96 14.88 7.35 -6.12
CA ILE A 96 13.73 6.85 -6.88
C ILE A 96 12.89 8.02 -7.41
N TYR A 97 12.62 9.02 -6.57
CA TYR A 97 11.81 10.17 -6.97
C TYR A 97 12.51 11.09 -7.96
N ALA A 98 13.80 11.38 -7.76
CA ALA A 98 14.59 12.12 -8.74
C ALA A 98 14.55 11.42 -10.10
N TYR A 99 14.72 10.10 -10.12
CA TYR A 99 14.62 9.29 -11.33
C TYR A 99 13.22 9.34 -11.96
N LEU A 100 12.16 9.22 -11.16
CA LEU A 100 10.77 9.33 -11.65
C LEU A 100 10.48 10.70 -12.25
N CYS A 101 10.92 11.78 -11.61
CA CYS A 101 10.77 13.13 -12.15
C CYS A 101 11.50 13.25 -13.49
N ILE A 102 12.76 12.80 -13.57
CA ILE A 102 13.52 12.82 -14.82
C ILE A 102 12.81 12.02 -15.92
N LEU A 103 12.33 10.81 -15.62
CA LEU A 103 11.59 9.99 -16.58
C LEU A 103 10.29 10.65 -17.05
N LEU A 104 9.55 11.28 -16.14
CA LEU A 104 8.32 11.99 -16.48
C LEU A 104 8.58 13.21 -17.35
N PHE A 105 9.63 13.99 -17.06
CA PHE A 105 10.04 15.12 -17.90
C PHE A 105 10.57 14.67 -19.27
N ALA A 106 11.35 13.58 -19.31
CA ALA A 106 11.85 13.02 -20.56
C ALA A 106 10.70 12.49 -21.43
N LYS A 107 9.74 11.78 -20.83
CA LYS A 107 8.56 11.32 -21.54
C LYS A 107 7.56 12.46 -21.81
N SER A 108 7.50 13.55 -21.05
CA SER A 108 6.63 14.71 -21.36
C SER A 108 6.96 15.41 -22.65
N LYS A 109 8.24 15.42 -23.01
CA LYS A 109 8.70 15.86 -24.32
C LYS A 109 8.28 14.91 -25.46
N HIS A 110 7.97 13.65 -25.15
CA HIS A 110 7.58 12.57 -26.08
C HIS A 110 6.08 12.17 -25.95
N PHE A 111 5.34 12.74 -24.98
CA PHE A 111 3.95 12.43 -24.60
C PHE A 111 2.92 12.90 -25.63
N ARG A 112 3.36 13.49 -26.75
CA ARG A 112 2.47 13.78 -27.88
C ARG A 112 2.02 12.51 -28.64
N SER A 113 2.57 11.32 -28.34
CA SER A 113 2.31 10.09 -29.13
C SER A 113 1.80 8.87 -28.35
N GLU A 114 2.17 8.66 -27.08
CA GLU A 114 1.66 7.51 -26.29
C GLU A 114 0.68 7.96 -25.19
N SER A 115 -0.57 7.50 -25.29
CA SER A 115 -1.62 7.72 -24.30
C SER A 115 -1.41 6.82 -23.08
N ILE A 116 -0.75 7.32 -22.03
CA ILE A 116 -0.77 6.66 -20.72
C ILE A 116 -2.22 6.68 -20.20
N SER A 117 -2.71 5.54 -19.70
CA SER A 117 -4.09 5.46 -19.21
C SER A 117 -4.30 6.38 -18.01
N LYS A 118 -5.44 7.10 -17.97
CA LYS A 118 -5.83 7.92 -16.80
C LYS A 118 -5.73 7.16 -15.48
N THR A 119 -6.03 5.86 -15.51
CA THR A 119 -5.90 4.96 -14.35
C THR A 119 -4.45 4.74 -13.93
N GLN A 120 -3.53 4.56 -14.88
CA GLN A 120 -2.09 4.40 -14.59
C GLN A 120 -1.52 5.67 -13.98
N THR A 121 -1.86 6.84 -14.53
CA THR A 121 -1.49 8.15 -13.97
C THR A 121 -2.00 8.31 -12.53
N GLN A 122 -3.26 7.93 -12.29
CA GLN A 122 -3.86 8.02 -10.96
C GLN A 122 -3.16 7.12 -9.92
N ILE A 123 -2.86 5.86 -10.28
CA ILE A 123 -2.13 4.93 -9.42
C ILE A 123 -0.69 5.41 -9.16
N PHE A 124 -0.07 6.02 -10.17
CA PHE A 124 1.24 6.63 -10.05
C PHE A 124 1.24 7.76 -9.01
N PHE A 125 0.35 8.75 -9.15
CA PHE A 125 0.26 9.86 -8.19
C PHE A 125 -0.07 9.40 -6.77
N GLN A 126 -0.94 8.40 -6.60
CA GLN A 126 -1.20 7.78 -5.29
C GLN A 126 0.09 7.28 -4.64
N SER A 127 0.89 6.53 -5.41
CA SER A 127 2.14 5.94 -4.91
C SER A 127 3.16 7.02 -4.56
N VAL A 128 3.23 8.11 -5.35
CA VAL A 128 4.10 9.24 -5.07
C VAL A 128 3.71 9.91 -3.76
N LEU A 129 2.43 10.25 -3.57
CA LEU A 129 1.96 10.88 -2.34
C LEU A 129 2.22 10.02 -1.10
N ILE A 130 1.94 8.72 -1.18
CA ILE A 130 2.18 7.77 -0.08
C ILE A 130 3.64 7.78 0.36
N CYS A 131 4.59 7.61 -0.57
CA CYS A 131 5.99 7.53 -0.14
C CYS A 131 6.61 8.91 0.15
N SER A 132 6.01 10.03 -0.27
CA SER A 132 6.43 11.37 0.14
C SER A 132 6.23 11.60 1.64
N PHE A 133 5.08 11.21 2.21
CA PHE A 133 4.88 11.27 3.65
C PHE A 133 5.90 10.41 4.41
N ASN A 134 6.18 9.21 3.89
CA ASN A 134 7.15 8.31 4.50
C ASN A 134 8.59 8.86 4.41
N ALA A 135 8.95 9.51 3.30
CA ALA A 135 10.23 10.18 3.14
C ALA A 135 10.39 11.37 4.09
N ILE A 136 9.37 12.22 4.22
CA ILE A 136 9.37 13.36 5.16
C ILE A 136 9.60 12.86 6.58
N ALA A 137 8.87 11.84 7.01
CA ALA A 137 9.08 11.22 8.31
C ALA A 137 10.53 10.71 8.45
N ALA A 138 11.03 9.93 7.48
CA ALA A 138 12.40 9.41 7.52
C ALA A 138 13.46 10.51 7.67
N TYR A 139 13.35 11.61 6.91
CA TYR A 139 14.26 12.75 7.00
C TYR A 139 14.25 13.41 8.38
N ILE A 140 13.07 13.62 8.97
CA ILE A 140 12.94 14.19 10.30
C ILE A 140 13.61 13.29 11.35
N TYR A 141 13.41 11.97 11.28
CA TYR A 141 14.04 11.03 12.20
C TYR A 141 15.56 10.92 12.00
N VAL A 142 16.06 11.02 10.77
CA VAL A 142 17.51 11.11 10.50
C VAL A 142 18.09 12.37 11.12
N TYR A 143 17.42 13.52 10.97
CA TYR A 143 17.83 14.76 11.63
C TYR A 143 17.90 14.58 13.15
N MET A 144 16.84 14.03 13.76
CA MET A 144 16.79 13.77 15.21
C MET A 144 17.88 12.82 15.71
N GLN A 145 18.38 11.95 14.84
CA GLN A 145 19.40 10.98 15.18
C GLN A 145 20.80 11.61 15.31
N PHE A 146 21.10 12.63 14.50
CA PHE A 146 22.44 13.21 14.38
C PHE A 146 22.56 14.62 14.96
N PHE A 147 21.43 15.33 15.11
CA PHE A 147 21.40 16.70 15.59
C PHE A 147 20.52 16.84 16.83
N TYR A 148 20.87 17.82 17.67
CA TYR A 148 20.01 18.21 18.79
C TYR A 148 18.62 18.59 18.30
N SER A 149 17.59 17.98 18.88
CA SER A 149 16.21 18.18 18.48
C SER A 149 15.40 18.77 19.64
N PRO A 150 14.91 20.02 19.51
CA PRO A 150 14.01 20.58 20.51
C PRO A 150 12.67 19.83 20.54
N PRO A 151 11.88 19.94 21.62
CA PRO A 151 10.61 19.21 21.78
C PRO A 151 9.61 19.42 20.62
N SER A 152 9.61 20.61 20.01
CA SER A 152 8.77 20.91 18.84
C SER A 152 9.10 20.05 17.62
N VAL A 153 10.39 19.82 17.37
CA VAL A 153 10.84 18.96 16.27
C VAL A 153 10.43 17.52 16.55
N VAL A 154 10.60 17.04 17.78
CA VAL A 154 10.15 15.71 18.23
C VAL A 154 8.66 15.51 17.95
N LEU A 155 7.82 16.47 18.35
CA LEU A 155 6.38 16.43 18.08
C LEU A 155 6.06 16.35 16.59
N ILE A 156 6.73 17.17 15.77
CA ILE A 156 6.57 17.16 14.31
C ILE A 156 6.96 15.80 13.72
N GLY A 157 8.04 15.18 14.21
CA GLY A 157 8.44 13.84 13.75
C GLY A 157 7.41 12.77 14.08
N GLN A 158 6.81 12.82 15.27
CA GLN A 158 5.74 11.90 15.65
C GLN A 158 4.49 12.09 14.78
N LEU A 159 4.08 13.34 14.56
CA LEU A 159 2.95 13.65 13.68
C LEU A 159 3.22 13.20 12.24
N ALA A 160 4.41 13.47 11.71
CA ALA A 160 4.81 13.04 10.37
C ALA A 160 4.78 11.51 10.24
N TRP A 161 5.25 10.78 11.26
CA TRP A 161 5.20 9.32 11.28
C TRP A 161 3.75 8.79 11.31
N GLN A 162 2.88 9.34 12.15
CA GLN A 162 1.46 8.96 12.17
C GLN A 162 0.77 9.26 10.83
N CYS A 163 1.02 10.44 10.26
CA CYS A 163 0.53 10.84 8.94
C CYS A 163 1.04 9.91 7.83
N ALA A 164 2.29 9.43 7.90
CA ALA A 164 2.84 8.50 6.90
C ALA A 164 2.03 7.20 6.81
N HIS A 165 1.56 6.67 7.95
CA HIS A 165 0.73 5.46 7.95
C HIS A 165 -0.75 5.76 7.68
N GLY A 166 -1.29 6.86 8.22
CA GLY A 166 -2.70 7.25 8.03
C GLY A 166 -3.01 7.72 6.60
N SER A 167 -2.05 8.38 5.94
CA SER A 167 -2.21 8.93 4.59
C SER A 167 -2.55 7.87 3.56
N VAL A 168 -2.04 6.64 3.70
CA VAL A 168 -2.30 5.53 2.77
C VAL A 168 -3.81 5.30 2.61
N CYS A 169 -4.53 5.22 3.72
CA CYS A 169 -5.98 5.00 3.71
C CYS A 169 -6.72 6.17 3.05
N LEU A 170 -6.37 7.41 3.41
CA LEU A 170 -6.98 8.62 2.86
C LEU A 170 -6.74 8.74 1.36
N ILE A 171 -5.51 8.48 0.90
CA ILE A 171 -5.13 8.52 -0.51
C ILE A 171 -5.93 7.49 -1.31
N TYR A 172 -6.06 6.24 -0.83
CA TYR A 172 -6.85 5.24 -1.53
C TYR A 172 -8.35 5.57 -1.55
N ILE A 173 -8.93 6.05 -0.45
CA ILE A 173 -10.37 6.41 -0.42
C ILE A 173 -10.65 7.62 -1.34
N THR A 174 -9.79 8.62 -1.36
CA THR A 174 -9.99 9.83 -2.17
C THR A 174 -9.70 9.58 -3.65
N MET A 175 -8.60 8.88 -3.94
CA MET A 175 -8.06 8.73 -5.28
C MET A 175 -8.33 7.37 -5.91
N ASN A 176 -8.97 6.39 -5.28
CA ASN A 176 -9.33 5.11 -5.93
C ASN A 176 -10.84 4.90 -5.91
N LYS A 177 -11.49 5.09 -7.08
CA LYS A 177 -12.95 4.97 -7.23
C LYS A 177 -13.49 3.61 -6.80
N THR A 178 -12.74 2.53 -7.06
CA THR A 178 -13.15 1.17 -6.72
C THR A 178 -13.12 0.96 -5.21
N VAL A 179 -12.03 1.36 -4.55
CA VAL A 179 -11.90 1.29 -3.09
C VAL A 179 -12.97 2.15 -2.42
N ARG A 180 -13.16 3.38 -2.89
CA ARG A 180 -14.19 4.28 -2.36
C ARG A 180 -15.59 3.69 -2.44
N ARG A 181 -15.95 3.07 -3.56
CA ARG A 181 -17.24 2.38 -3.72
C ARG A 181 -17.37 1.22 -2.74
N GLY A 182 -16.33 0.39 -2.60
CA GLY A 182 -16.32 -0.71 -1.63
C GLY A 182 -16.49 -0.24 -0.19
N VAL A 183 -15.85 0.88 0.20
CA VAL A 183 -16.02 1.48 1.52
C VAL A 183 -17.44 2.00 1.73
N ILE A 184 -18.03 2.68 0.74
CA ILE A 184 -19.42 3.14 0.81
C ILE A 184 -20.38 1.95 0.97
N ASP A 185 -20.16 0.86 0.23
CA ASP A 185 -20.98 -0.34 0.31
C ASP A 185 -20.87 -1.06 1.67
N LEU A 186 -19.74 -0.91 2.37
CA LEU A 186 -19.51 -1.48 3.69
C LEU A 186 -20.08 -0.62 4.82
N VAL A 187 -19.93 0.71 4.73
CA VAL A 187 -20.29 1.66 5.80
C VAL A 187 -21.72 2.14 5.70
N VAL A 188 -22.27 2.33 4.49
CA VAL A 188 -23.61 2.88 4.27
C VAL A 188 -24.63 1.74 4.18
N PRO A 189 -25.63 1.68 5.09
CA PRO A 189 -26.70 0.70 5.01
C PRO A 189 -27.44 0.75 3.66
N ARG A 190 -27.81 -0.43 3.14
CA ARG A 190 -28.45 -0.57 1.83
C ARG A 190 -29.69 0.33 1.65
N VAL A 191 -30.47 0.50 2.71
CA VAL A 191 -31.68 1.36 2.74
C VAL A 191 -31.36 2.82 2.38
N ILE A 192 -30.25 3.35 2.88
CA ILE A 192 -29.81 4.74 2.58
C ILE A 192 -29.21 4.81 1.18
N ARG A 193 -28.47 3.77 0.78
CA ARG A 193 -27.83 3.65 -0.52
C ARG A 193 -28.84 3.65 -1.67
N ASP A 194 -29.91 2.88 -1.51
CA ASP A 194 -30.97 2.71 -2.51
C ASP A 194 -31.85 3.99 -2.58
N LYS A 195 -32.09 4.64 -1.44
CA LYS A 195 -32.82 5.92 -1.37
C LYS A 195 -32.03 7.08 -1.99
N ALA A 196 -30.71 7.10 -1.83
CA ALA A 196 -29.85 8.15 -2.35
C ALA A 196 -29.29 7.87 -3.77
N ARG A 197 -29.59 6.70 -4.36
CA ARG A 197 -28.97 6.20 -5.62
C ARG A 197 -27.43 6.21 -5.60
N ILE A 198 -26.81 6.09 -4.42
CA ILE A 198 -25.35 6.15 -4.25
C ILE A 198 -24.80 4.73 -4.33
N GLY A 199 -24.69 4.15 -5.51
CA GLY A 199 -24.17 2.79 -5.64
C GLY A 199 -24.59 2.20 -6.97
N THR A 200 -23.65 1.63 -7.70
CA THR A 200 -23.98 1.00 -8.98
C THR A 200 -24.73 -0.29 -8.70
N ASN A 201 -25.91 -0.43 -9.30
CA ASN A 201 -26.70 -1.66 -9.33
C ASN A 201 -25.81 -2.86 -9.63
N ARG A 202 -25.46 -3.64 -8.60
CA ARG A 202 -24.89 -4.99 -8.74
C ARG A 202 -26.01 -6.04 -8.64
N ALA A 203 -27.21 -5.68 -9.10
CA ALA A 203 -28.30 -6.60 -9.43
C ALA A 203 -28.16 -7.05 -10.90
N ALA A 204 -27.01 -7.65 -11.24
CA ALA A 204 -26.85 -8.47 -12.42
C ALA A 204 -25.56 -9.29 -12.24
N ASN A 205 -25.71 -10.60 -12.04
CA ASN A 205 -24.66 -11.61 -12.12
C ASN A 205 -23.53 -11.58 -11.08
N ILE A 206 -23.88 -11.71 -9.79
CA ILE A 206 -23.01 -12.44 -8.86
C ILE A 206 -23.81 -13.65 -8.38
N ALA A 207 -23.79 -14.71 -9.20
CA ALA A 207 -23.89 -16.05 -8.66
C ALA A 207 -22.80 -16.16 -7.60
N ARG A 208 -23.21 -16.33 -6.34
CA ARG A 208 -22.31 -16.51 -5.20
C ARG A 208 -21.37 -17.70 -5.53
N PRO A 209 -20.05 -17.60 -5.36
CA PRO A 209 -19.25 -18.82 -5.26
C PRO A 209 -19.58 -19.42 -3.90
N ILE A 210 -20.57 -20.31 -3.87
CA ILE A 210 -20.81 -21.16 -2.71
C ILE A 210 -19.62 -22.12 -2.66
N LEU A 211 -18.83 -21.97 -1.61
CA LEU A 211 -17.83 -22.92 -1.15
C LEU A 211 -18.56 -24.26 -0.88
N SER A 212 -18.63 -25.13 -1.89
CA SER A 212 -19.10 -26.52 -1.71
C SER A 212 -17.89 -27.38 -1.36
N VAL A 213 -17.64 -27.47 -0.05
CA VAL A 213 -16.81 -28.52 0.53
C VAL A 213 -17.76 -29.43 1.30
N ILE A 214 -17.66 -30.73 0.98
CA ILE A 214 -18.35 -31.89 1.56
C ILE A 214 -19.62 -32.31 0.82
N GLY A 215 -19.56 -33.53 0.29
CA GLY A 215 -20.45 -34.08 -0.72
C GLY A 215 -21.83 -34.49 -0.21
N MET A 216 -22.78 -34.37 -1.14
CA MET A 216 -23.97 -35.19 -1.26
C MET A 216 -24.54 -34.90 -2.65
N GLU A 217 -24.51 -35.87 -3.56
CA GLU A 217 -25.31 -35.83 -4.78
C GLU A 217 -26.79 -36.04 -4.38
N PRO A 218 -27.73 -35.16 -4.78
CA PRO A 218 -29.12 -35.54 -4.85
C PRO A 218 -29.39 -36.11 -6.25
N LYS A 219 -29.77 -37.40 -6.23
CA LYS A 219 -30.23 -38.21 -7.36
C LYS A 219 -31.16 -37.47 -8.32
N VAL A 220 -30.90 -37.71 -9.60
CA VAL A 220 -31.84 -37.59 -10.72
C VAL A 220 -33.10 -38.43 -10.46
N GLY A 221 -34.27 -37.83 -10.68
CA GLY A 221 -35.57 -38.48 -10.93
C GLY A 221 -36.49 -37.43 -11.54
N GLY A 222 -36.73 -37.45 -12.86
CA GLY A 222 -37.88 -38.10 -13.49
C GLY A 222 -39.14 -37.22 -13.37
N THR A 223 -39.94 -36.87 -14.38
CA THR A 223 -40.22 -37.54 -15.65
C THR A 223 -41.13 -36.62 -16.50
N THR A 224 -41.04 -36.74 -17.85
CA THR A 224 -42.10 -36.50 -18.88
C THR A 224 -42.60 -35.06 -19.13
N ARG A 225 -42.88 -34.59 -20.37
CA ARG A 225 -43.36 -35.28 -21.59
C ARG A 225 -43.22 -34.38 -22.85
N THR A 226 -42.70 -34.99 -23.94
CA THR A 226 -43.11 -34.92 -25.38
C THR A 226 -43.33 -33.60 -26.13
N GLY A 227 -42.71 -33.49 -27.32
CA GLY A 227 -43.22 -32.64 -28.41
C GLY A 227 -42.23 -32.27 -29.52
N THR A 228 -41.57 -33.24 -30.16
CA THR A 228 -40.84 -33.04 -31.43
C THR A 228 -41.83 -32.90 -32.59
N SER A 229 -41.68 -31.84 -33.40
CA SER A 229 -42.17 -31.79 -34.78
C SER A 229 -41.01 -31.43 -35.69
N SER A 230 -40.62 -32.39 -36.52
CA SER A 230 -39.73 -32.24 -37.67
C SER A 230 -40.29 -31.26 -38.70
N GLY A 231 -39.39 -30.64 -39.45
CA GLY A 231 -39.69 -29.84 -40.64
C GLY A 231 -38.42 -29.58 -41.44
N THR A 232 -37.95 -30.62 -42.14
CA THR A 232 -36.96 -30.59 -43.23
C THR A 232 -37.43 -29.64 -44.34
N VAL A 233 -36.55 -28.81 -44.93
CA VAL A 233 -36.50 -28.52 -46.38
C VAL A 233 -35.10 -27.91 -46.70
N PHE A 234 -34.34 -28.68 -47.49
CA PHE A 234 -33.13 -28.39 -48.30
C PHE A 234 -31.96 -27.58 -47.74
#